data_AF-A0A536TEG0-F1
#
_entry.id   AF-A0A536TEG0-F1
#
_cell.length_a   1.000
_cell.length_b   1.000
_cell.length_c   1.000
_cell.angle_alpha   90.00
_cell.angle_beta   90.00
_cell.angle_gamma   90.00
#
_symmetry.space_group_name_H-M   'P 1'
#
loop_
_entity.id
_entity.type
_entity.pdbx_description
1 polymer ?
#
loop_
_entity_poly.entity_id
_entity_poly.type
_entity_poly.pdbx_seq_one_letter_code
_entity_poly.pdbx_strand_id
1 'polypeptide(L)'
;MTPFFQFLLEKNFVRPVTGAELADLKAKVRQIQCFNCGAPVDLEHDSACRYCGSPISILDPDAVAKTVNALNTAHTRLNTIDVDRLATALLTPPPRDTARRAAHPMSLRD
;
A
#
# COMPACT_ATOMS: atom_id res chain seq x y z
N MET A 1 1.49 12.38 21.52
CA MET A 1 1.63 11.77 20.17
C MET A 1 0.30 11.17 19.76
N THR A 2 -0.06 11.29 18.48
CA THR A 2 -1.30 10.71 17.92
C THR A 2 -1.07 9.26 17.47
N PRO A 3 -2.12 8.41 17.43
CA PRO A 3 -2.02 7.04 16.90
C PRO A 3 -1.56 7.00 15.43
N PHE A 4 -1.96 8.00 14.63
CA PHE A 4 -1.52 8.09 13.24
C PHE A 4 -0.02 8.35 13.12
N PHE A 5 0.53 9.26 13.92
CA PHE A 5 1.98 9.51 13.92
C PHE A 5 2.77 8.28 14.38
N GLN A 6 2.27 7.55 15.38
CA GLN A 6 2.86 6.27 15.80
C GLN A 6 2.85 5.24 14.68
N PHE A 7 1.75 5.11 13.95
CA PHE A 7 1.66 4.24 12.78
C PHE A 7 2.71 4.62 11.71
N LEU A 8 2.90 5.92 11.44
CA LEU A 8 3.89 6.37 10.46
C LEU A 8 5.33 6.00 10.88
N LEU A 9 5.64 6.07 12.18
CA LEU A 9 6.94 5.63 12.73
C LEU A 9 7.11 4.11 12.59
N GLU A 10 6.10 3.32 12.97
CA GLU A 10 6.15 1.86 12.91
C GLU A 10 6.27 1.31 11.49
N LYS A 11 5.63 1.99 10.53
CA LYS A 11 5.74 1.65 9.11
C LYS A 11 6.95 2.28 8.43
N ASN A 12 7.79 2.96 9.20
CA ASN A 12 9.02 3.60 8.74
C ASN A 12 8.78 4.64 7.63
N PHE A 13 7.59 5.26 7.61
CA PHE A 13 7.28 6.37 6.71
C PHE A 13 7.87 7.68 7.20
N VAL A 14 7.95 7.85 8.52
CA VAL A 14 8.64 8.98 9.13
C VAL A 14 9.76 8.46 10.01
N ARG A 15 10.86 9.20 10.04
CA ARG A 15 12.01 8.90 10.89
C ARG A 15 12.57 10.15 11.54
N PRO A 16 13.23 10.03 12.70
CA PRO A 16 14.03 11.12 13.24
C PRO A 16 15.04 11.60 12.19
N VAL A 17 15.18 12.92 12.11
CA VAL A 17 16.16 13.54 11.22
C VAL A 17 17.57 13.29 11.73
N THR A 18 18.52 13.00 10.85
CA THR A 18 19.93 12.89 11.25
C THR A 18 20.51 14.28 11.54
N GLY A 19 21.63 14.34 12.28
CA GLY A 19 22.27 15.63 12.59
C GLY A 19 22.69 16.42 11.35
N ALA A 20 23.19 15.73 10.31
CA ALA A 20 23.57 16.35 9.04
C ALA A 20 22.35 16.89 8.27
N GLU A 21 21.29 16.09 8.15
CA GLU A 21 20.03 16.53 7.52
C GLU A 21 19.40 17.70 8.28
N LEU A 22 19.48 17.70 9.62
CA LEU A 22 18.99 18.82 10.42
C LEU A 22 19.78 20.10 10.16
N ALA A 23 21.11 20.01 10.01
CA ALA A 23 21.95 21.16 9.66
C ALA A 23 21.60 21.69 8.26
N ASP A 24 21.44 20.80 7.29
CA ASP A 24 21.02 21.16 5.92
C ASP A 24 19.62 21.79 5.90
N LEU A 25 18.70 21.28 6.71
CA LEU A 25 17.36 21.84 6.89
C LEU A 25 17.43 23.24 7.49
N LYS A 26 18.19 23.44 8.57
CA LYS A 26 18.41 24.77 9.19
C LYS A 26 19.00 25.78 8.22
N ALA A 27 19.87 25.35 7.31
CA ALA A 27 20.45 26.23 6.29
C ALA A 27 19.45 26.67 5.21
N LYS A 28 18.38 25.90 4.98
CA LYS A 28 17.39 26.15 3.92
C LYS A 28 16.12 26.80 4.45
N VAL A 29 15.68 26.39 5.64
CA VAL A 29 14.41 26.81 6.24
C VAL A 29 14.56 27.02 7.74
N ARG A 30 13.97 28.10 8.24
CA ARG A 30 13.98 28.43 9.67
C ARG A 30 12.89 27.68 10.45
N GLN A 31 11.74 27.47 9.83
CA GLN A 31 10.56 26.92 10.48
C GLN A 31 9.92 25.83 9.64
N ILE A 32 9.50 24.74 10.29
CA ILE A 32 8.73 23.65 9.69
C ILE A 32 7.43 23.41 10.45
N GLN A 33 6.52 22.60 9.88
CA GLN A 33 5.33 22.14 10.60
C GLN A 33 5.58 20.77 11.24
N CYS A 34 5.09 20.59 12.46
CA CYS A 34 5.16 19.31 13.14
C CYS A 34 4.23 18.28 12.48
N PHE A 35 4.74 17.13 12.05
CA PHE A 35 3.92 16.05 11.49
C PHE A 35 2.90 15.46 12.48
N ASN A 36 3.11 15.62 13.79
CA ASN A 36 2.22 15.07 14.80
C ASN A 36 1.05 16.01 15.16
N CYS A 37 1.28 17.33 15.27
CA CYS A 37 0.24 18.28 15.72
C CYS A 37 0.03 19.49 14.80
N GLY A 38 0.79 19.62 13.71
CA GLY A 38 0.73 20.75 12.78
C GLY A 38 1.33 22.07 13.29
N ALA A 39 1.70 22.15 14.57
CA ALA A 39 2.26 23.37 15.14
C ALA A 39 3.63 23.72 14.53
N PRO A 40 3.97 25.01 14.44
CA PRO A 40 5.26 25.45 13.94
C PRO A 40 6.40 25.00 14.86
N VAL A 41 7.52 24.60 14.27
CA VAL A 41 8.76 24.22 14.96
C VAL A 41 9.88 25.09 14.42
N ASP A 42 10.56 25.83 15.30
CA ASP A 42 11.71 26.67 14.96
C ASP A 42 12.99 25.83 15.02
N LEU A 43 13.56 25.53 13.86
CA LEU A 43 14.73 24.67 13.76
C LEU A 43 16.01 25.30 14.34
N GLU A 44 16.09 26.62 14.50
CA GLU A 44 17.26 27.25 15.10
C GLU A 44 17.38 26.87 16.58
N HIS A 45 16.25 26.90 17.29
CA HIS A 45 16.21 26.84 18.76
C HIS A 45 15.61 25.56 19.31
N ASP A 46 14.84 24.82 18.51
CA ASP A 46 14.13 23.63 18.96
C ASP A 46 14.81 22.32 18.54
N SER A 47 14.89 21.40 19.49
CA SER A 47 15.25 19.99 19.27
C SER A 47 14.01 19.07 19.18
N ALA A 48 12.84 19.58 19.57
CA ALA A 48 11.55 18.90 19.51
C ALA A 48 10.43 19.94 19.41
N CYS A 49 9.23 19.53 18.97
CA CYS A 49 8.09 20.42 18.92
C CYS A 49 7.70 20.89 20.34
N ARG A 50 7.79 22.20 20.63
CA ARG A 50 7.42 22.76 21.95
C ARG A 50 5.95 22.54 22.33
N TYR A 51 5.07 22.31 21.35
CA TYR A 51 3.64 22.17 21.57
C TYR A 51 3.21 20.77 22.00
N CYS A 52 3.80 19.73 21.40
CA CYS A 52 3.39 18.35 21.65
C CYS A 52 4.52 17.42 22.09
N GLY A 53 5.75 17.93 22.19
CA GLY A 53 6.95 17.18 22.57
C GLY A 53 7.46 16.20 21.51
N SER A 54 6.83 16.14 20.33
CA SER A 54 7.24 15.21 19.28
C SER A 54 8.66 15.52 18.78
N PRO A 55 9.51 14.51 18.53
CA PRO A 55 10.81 14.72 17.91
C PRO A 55 10.65 15.32 16.52
N ILE A 56 11.66 16.05 16.06
CA ILE A 56 11.74 16.52 14.68
C ILE A 56 11.95 15.30 13.80
N SER A 57 10.97 15.01 12.94
CA SER A 57 10.97 13.85 12.05
C SER A 57 10.71 14.33 10.62
N ILE A 58 11.28 13.61 9.66
CA ILE A 58 11.06 13.84 8.24
C ILE A 58 10.30 12.67 7.64
N LEU A 59 9.51 12.97 6.61
CA LEU A 59 8.96 11.94 5.74
C LEU A 59 10.11 11.31 4.94
N ASP A 60 10.26 10.01 5.01
CA ASP A 60 11.28 9.27 4.26
C ASP A 60 10.77 9.01 2.83
N PRO A 61 11.28 9.73 1.82
CA PRO A 61 10.78 9.62 0.45
C PRO A 61 11.03 8.23 -0.15
N ASP A 62 12.11 7.55 0.25
CA ASP A 62 12.45 6.22 -0.26
C ASP A 62 11.49 5.17 0.32
N ALA A 63 11.18 5.27 1.61
CA ALA A 63 10.20 4.39 2.25
C ALA A 63 8.79 4.56 1.64
N VAL A 64 8.39 5.80 1.35
CA VAL A 64 7.13 6.09 0.65
C VAL A 64 7.15 5.52 -0.76
N ALA A 65 8.20 5.79 -1.55
CA ALA A 65 8.32 5.31 -2.93
C ALA A 65 8.27 3.77 -2.99
N LYS A 66 9.00 3.09 -2.11
CA LYS A 66 8.98 1.63 -1.99
C LYS A 66 7.57 1.11 -1.73
N THR A 67 6.84 1.75 -0.82
CA THR A 67 5.47 1.35 -0.49
C THR A 67 4.52 1.56 -1.65
N VAL A 68 4.59 2.71 -2.32
CA VAL A 68 3.78 3.02 -3.50
C VAL A 68 4.04 2.01 -4.62
N ASN A 69 5.31 1.66 -4.86
CA ASN A 69 5.67 0.66 -5.86
C ASN A 69 5.11 -0.74 -5.52
N ALA A 70 5.19 -1.14 -4.25
CA ALA A 70 4.63 -2.41 -3.80
C ALA A 70 3.10 -2.46 -3.95
N LEU A 71 2.41 -1.35 -3.61
CA LEU A 71 0.97 -1.20 -3.79
C LEU A 71 0.58 -1.26 -5.27
N ASN A 72 1.29 -0.55 -6.14
CA ASN A 72 1.06 -0.58 -7.59
C ASN A 72 1.22 -2.00 -8.14
N THR A 73 2.28 -2.70 -7.73
CA THR A 73 2.53 -4.10 -8.13
C THR A 73 1.40 -5.03 -7.68
N ALA A 74 0.93 -4.87 -6.43
CA ALA A 74 -0.19 -5.65 -5.90
C ALA A 74 -1.50 -5.32 -6.63
N HIS A 75 -1.74 -4.03 -6.92
CA HIS A 75 -2.90 -3.57 -7.67
C HIS A 75 -2.92 -4.15 -9.09
N THR A 76 -1.79 -4.11 -9.79
CA THR A 76 -1.65 -4.77 -11.10
C THR A 76 -2.00 -6.24 -10.97
N ARG A 77 -1.41 -6.98 -10.03
CA ARG A 77 -1.73 -8.42 -9.84
C ARG A 77 -3.22 -8.68 -9.66
N LEU A 78 -3.92 -7.87 -8.87
CA LEU A 78 -5.36 -8.04 -8.63
C LEU A 78 -6.21 -7.72 -9.87
N ASN A 79 -5.77 -6.76 -10.68
CA ASN A 79 -6.52 -6.27 -11.84
C ASN A 79 -6.10 -6.89 -13.17
N THR A 80 -5.04 -7.71 -13.19
CA THR A 80 -4.69 -8.51 -14.36
C THR A 80 -5.67 -9.67 -14.46
N ILE A 81 -6.73 -9.48 -15.25
CA ILE A 81 -7.60 -10.57 -15.68
C ILE A 81 -6.92 -11.27 -16.86
N ASP A 82 -6.56 -12.53 -16.69
CA ASP A 82 -6.14 -13.40 -17.79
C ASP A 82 -7.38 -13.81 -18.59
N VAL A 83 -7.66 -13.04 -19.65
CA VAL A 83 -8.84 -13.21 -20.50
C VAL A 83 -8.84 -14.56 -21.19
N ASP A 84 -7.67 -15.10 -21.55
CA ASP A 84 -7.55 -16.39 -22.22
C ASP A 84 -7.87 -17.55 -21.28
N ARG A 85 -7.37 -17.50 -20.03
CA ARG A 85 -7.76 -18.46 -18.99
C ARG A 85 -9.24 -18.35 -18.66
N LEU A 86 -9.78 -17.13 -18.56
CA LEU A 86 -11.20 -16.92 -18.28
C LEU A 86 -12.08 -17.48 -19.41
N ALA A 87 -11.74 -17.21 -20.67
CA ALA A 87 -12.43 -17.72 -21.83
C ALA A 87 -12.39 -19.26 -21.86
N THR A 88 -11.23 -19.86 -21.57
CA THR A 88 -11.08 -21.32 -21.49
C THR A 88 -12.00 -21.91 -20.42
N ALA A 89 -12.06 -21.30 -19.23
CA ALA A 89 -12.92 -21.77 -18.15
C ALA A 89 -14.41 -21.68 -18.50
N LEU A 90 -14.84 -20.63 -19.23
CA LEU A 90 -16.23 -20.44 -19.64
C LEU A 90 -16.64 -21.33 -20.83
N LEU A 91 -15.73 -21.58 -21.77
CA LEU A 91 -15.99 -22.37 -22.97
C LEU A 91 -15.87 -23.87 -22.75
N THR A 92 -15.21 -24.32 -21.67
CA THR A 92 -15.08 -25.74 -21.37
C THR A 92 -16.43 -26.29 -20.92
N PRO A 93 -17.09 -27.14 -21.73
CA PRO A 93 -18.37 -27.72 -21.32
C PRO A 93 -18.14 -28.67 -20.15
N PRO A 94 -19.08 -28.74 -19.17
CA PRO A 94 -18.98 -29.71 -18.10
C PRO A 94 -18.90 -31.14 -18.67
N PRO A 95 -18.19 -32.05 -17.99
CA PRO A 95 -18.09 -33.42 -18.45
C PRO A 95 -19.49 -33.99 -18.65
N ARG A 96 -19.74 -34.51 -19.85
CA ARG A 96 -21.03 -35.13 -20.17
C ARG A 96 -21.16 -36.38 -19.32
N ASP A 97 -22.11 -36.37 -18.41
CA ASP A 97 -22.45 -37.52 -17.60
C ASP A 97 -22.93 -38.65 -18.52
N THR A 98 -22.03 -39.58 -18.86
CA THR A 98 -22.27 -40.65 -19.85
C THR A 98 -23.36 -41.62 -19.40
N ALA A 99 -23.77 -41.56 -18.14
CA ALA A 99 -24.82 -42.39 -17.56
C ALA A 99 -26.21 -42.17 -18.19
N ARG A 100 -26.53 -40.99 -18.75
CA ARG A 100 -27.89 -40.71 -19.25
C ARG A 100 -28.17 -41.20 -20.68
N ARG A 101 -27.15 -41.53 -21.48
CA ARG A 101 -27.33 -41.97 -22.89
C ARG A 101 -27.57 -43.48 -23.07
N ALA A 102 -27.33 -44.29 -22.05
CA ALA A 102 -27.57 -45.74 -22.11
C ALA A 102 -29.05 -46.15 -21.91
N ALA A 103 -29.95 -45.21 -21.59
CA ALA A 103 -31.33 -45.50 -21.18
C ALA A 103 -32.41 -45.27 -22.27
N HIS A 104 -32.06 -45.22 -23.56
CA HIS A 104 -33.09 -45.17 -24.60
C HIS A 104 -32.78 -46.08 -25.80
N PRO A 105 -33.06 -47.39 -25.73
CA PRO A 105 -33.21 -48.20 -26.91
C PRO A 105 -34.52 -47.82 -27.61
N MET A 106 -34.38 -47.20 -28.77
CA MET A 106 -35.43 -47.04 -29.77
C MET A 106 -35.78 -48.44 -30.31
N SER A 107 -36.78 -49.10 -29.72
CA SER A 107 -37.34 -50.34 -30.26
C SER A 107 -38.29 -49.98 -31.40
N LEU A 108 -37.89 -50.35 -32.61
CA LEU A 108 -38.73 -50.44 -33.79
C LEU A 108 -39.91 -51.41 -33.55
N ARG A 109 -40.95 -51.19 -34.37
CA ARG A 109 -42.27 -51.82 -34.47
C ARG A 109 -42.25 -53.35 -34.52
N ASP A 110 -43.33 -53.99 -34.03
CA ASP A 110 -44.30 -54.78 -34.81
C ASP A 110 -45.59 -55.01 -34.01
#